data_AF-A0A096CH14-F1
#
_entry.id   AF-A0A096CH14-F1
#
_cell.length_a   1.000
_cell.length_b   1.000
_cell.length_c   1.000
_cell.angle_alpha   90.00
_cell.angle_beta   90.00
_cell.angle_gamma   90.00
#
_symmetry.space_group_name_H-M   'P 1'
#
loop_
_entity.id
_entity.type
_entity.pdbx_description
1 polymer ?
#
loop_
_entity_poly.entity_id
_entity_poly.type
_entity_poly.pdbx_seq_one_letter_code
_entity_poly.pdbx_strand_id
1 'polypeptide(L)'
;MRQLLSVGKYEKFRKRLNDVYSSLDNFYNQFIEVLRVRINKQDISIVKNPRLAMFNLYSAAKAIVDFQKEYELLFSEYSSLNEDFAKQELENILTLVNVWRYVLDNQPKGCAIAYDSKQKYRKGTNYFCDTLSKAVTAVNGTLLKGNKHAYIIVDYNMEEDNTLENEYTRIVMTIRDVFKNSILPSSDRWYLETQSLELAYVPVFSGVLSPAVYSIPFYKLLDTEESRIAKPMYPCEIEPVLIEKMNATNSLKLWIESMKKLGEMKLYIQRYQQIVQTSIDEKCLCSMTAYTEMLIDQINTLWNDFILVEDLVSELIENANEQNSELLNVVKLFFNCYEELETVISTQNDPSELIQIIETVSIIMFLLLPSVS
;
A
#
# COMPACT_ATOMS: atom_id res chain seq x y z
N MET A 1 -8.87 26.03 -43.92
CA MET A 1 -8.81 24.82 -44.78
C MET A 1 -8.24 23.69 -43.93
N ARG A 2 -9.11 22.92 -43.23
CA ARG A 2 -8.67 21.80 -42.38
C ARG A 2 -8.17 20.69 -43.31
N GLN A 3 -6.87 20.47 -43.37
CA GLN A 3 -6.32 19.26 -43.98
C GLN A 3 -7.01 18.08 -43.29
N LEU A 4 -7.84 17.34 -44.02
CA LEU A 4 -8.25 16.00 -43.65
C LEU A 4 -6.97 15.26 -43.27
N LEU A 5 -6.82 14.93 -41.99
CA LEU A 5 -5.76 14.04 -41.49
C LEU A 5 -5.79 12.81 -42.39
N SER A 6 -4.83 12.71 -43.31
CA SER A 6 -4.96 11.77 -44.41
C SER A 6 -4.86 10.36 -43.83
N VAL A 7 -5.98 9.64 -43.88
CA VAL A 7 -6.09 8.24 -43.48
C VAL A 7 -5.03 7.36 -44.19
N GLY A 8 -4.53 7.83 -45.35
CA GLY A 8 -3.40 7.25 -46.08
C GLY A 8 -2.06 7.31 -45.34
N LYS A 9 -1.78 8.33 -44.52
CA LYS A 9 -0.53 8.41 -43.74
C LYS A 9 -0.34 7.19 -42.83
N TYR A 10 -1.45 6.67 -42.30
CA TYR A 10 -1.47 5.53 -41.36
C TYR A 10 -1.87 4.21 -42.02
N GLU A 11 -1.94 4.13 -43.35
CA GLU A 11 -2.39 2.93 -44.05
C GLU A 11 -1.46 1.74 -43.81
N LYS A 12 -0.14 1.95 -43.92
CA LYS A 12 0.87 0.93 -43.64
C LYS A 12 0.83 0.51 -42.17
N PHE A 13 0.85 1.46 -41.25
CA PHE A 13 0.74 1.20 -39.81
C PHE A 13 -0.47 0.34 -39.45
N ARG A 14 -1.67 0.71 -39.92
CA ARG A 14 -2.92 -0.05 -39.65
C ARG A 14 -2.89 -1.44 -40.28
N LYS A 15 -2.34 -1.57 -41.49
CA LYS A 15 -2.17 -2.88 -42.13
C LYS A 15 -1.26 -3.77 -41.28
N ARG A 16 -0.10 -3.26 -40.83
CA ARG A 16 0.84 -4.04 -40.01
C ARG A 16 0.28 -4.41 -38.64
N LEU A 17 -0.44 -3.48 -38.01
CA LEU A 17 -1.19 -3.75 -36.78
C LEU A 17 -2.18 -4.90 -36.99
N ASN A 18 -2.99 -4.83 -38.04
CA ASN A 18 -3.96 -5.87 -38.36
C ASN A 18 -3.27 -7.20 -38.68
N ASP A 19 -2.13 -7.21 -39.38
CA ASP A 19 -1.39 -8.43 -39.69
C ASP A 19 -0.93 -9.15 -38.40
N VAL A 20 -0.46 -8.41 -37.39
CA VAL A 20 -0.07 -8.94 -36.07
C VAL A 20 -1.28 -9.51 -35.34
N TYR A 21 -2.32 -8.70 -35.12
CA TYR A 21 -3.47 -9.09 -34.31
C TYR A 21 -4.30 -10.18 -34.97
N SER A 22 -4.48 -10.17 -36.29
CA SER A 22 -5.17 -11.27 -36.99
C SER A 22 -4.41 -12.59 -36.84
N SER A 23 -3.08 -12.54 -36.86
CA SER A 23 -2.26 -13.74 -36.65
C SER A 23 -2.38 -14.25 -35.20
N LEU A 24 -2.38 -13.36 -34.21
CA LEU A 24 -2.57 -13.73 -32.81
C LEU A 24 -3.98 -14.27 -32.53
N ASP A 25 -5.01 -13.66 -33.09
CA ASP A 25 -6.39 -14.12 -32.96
C ASP A 25 -6.58 -15.52 -33.54
N ASN A 26 -6.02 -15.76 -34.73
CA ASN A 26 -6.00 -17.09 -35.35
C ASN A 26 -5.22 -18.13 -34.54
N PHE A 27 -4.25 -17.72 -33.72
CA PHE A 27 -3.61 -18.62 -32.75
C PHE A 27 -4.58 -18.98 -31.62
N TYR A 28 -5.25 -18.00 -31.00
CA TYR A 28 -6.19 -18.24 -29.91
C TYR A 28 -7.40 -19.10 -30.31
N ASN A 29 -7.86 -18.97 -31.55
CA ASN A 29 -8.93 -19.81 -32.11
C ASN A 29 -8.60 -21.32 -32.09
N GLN A 30 -7.31 -21.69 -32.08
CA GLN A 30 -6.85 -23.09 -32.04
C GLN A 30 -6.22 -23.48 -30.70
N PHE A 31 -5.97 -22.50 -29.83
CA PHE A 31 -5.29 -22.69 -28.56
C PHE A 31 -6.03 -23.67 -27.64
N ILE A 32 -7.34 -23.46 -27.46
CA ILE A 32 -8.16 -24.23 -26.52
C ILE A 32 -8.21 -25.71 -26.90
N GLU A 33 -8.37 -26.00 -28.19
CA GLU A 33 -8.50 -27.37 -28.69
C GLU A 33 -7.19 -28.17 -28.52
N VAL A 34 -6.06 -27.57 -28.92
CA VAL A 34 -4.72 -28.15 -28.73
C VAL A 34 -4.43 -28.38 -27.25
N LEU A 35 -4.70 -27.38 -26.40
CA LEU A 35 -4.44 -27.47 -24.97
C LEU A 35 -5.30 -28.57 -24.33
N ARG A 36 -6.59 -28.66 -24.69
CA ARG A 36 -7.51 -29.69 -24.18
C ARG A 36 -7.04 -31.10 -24.53
N VAL A 37 -6.63 -31.33 -25.78
CA VAL A 37 -6.09 -32.63 -26.24
C VAL A 37 -4.80 -32.97 -25.48
N ARG A 38 -3.91 -31.99 -25.27
CA ARG A 38 -2.67 -32.19 -24.50
C ARG A 38 -2.91 -32.47 -23.02
N ILE A 39 -3.82 -31.75 -22.37
CA ILE A 39 -4.22 -31.98 -20.98
C ILE A 39 -4.82 -33.38 -20.81
N ASN A 40 -5.69 -33.79 -21.75
CA ASN A 40 -6.34 -35.10 -21.73
C ASN A 40 -5.42 -36.25 -22.16
N LYS A 41 -4.13 -35.97 -22.38
CA LYS A 41 -3.12 -36.95 -22.82
C LYS A 41 -3.51 -37.68 -24.10
N GLN A 42 -4.21 -36.99 -24.99
CA GLN A 42 -4.62 -37.53 -26.27
C GLN A 42 -3.56 -37.22 -27.34
N ASP A 43 -3.57 -38.02 -28.41
CA ASP A 43 -2.70 -37.79 -29.56
C ASP A 43 -3.08 -36.47 -30.26
N ILE A 44 -2.09 -35.69 -30.67
CA ILE A 44 -2.31 -34.37 -31.29
C ILE A 44 -2.91 -34.46 -32.69
N SER A 45 -2.82 -35.62 -33.35
CA SER A 45 -3.41 -35.89 -34.66
C SER A 45 -4.94 -35.78 -34.67
N ILE A 46 -5.59 -35.79 -33.49
CA ILE A 46 -7.02 -35.54 -33.33
C ILE A 46 -7.38 -34.09 -33.66
N VAL A 47 -6.47 -33.14 -33.41
CA VAL A 47 -6.68 -31.73 -33.77
C VAL A 47 -6.36 -31.54 -35.24
N LYS A 48 -7.27 -30.90 -35.98
CA LYS A 48 -7.02 -30.58 -37.39
C LYS A 48 -5.93 -29.50 -37.50
N ASN A 49 -4.82 -29.83 -38.15
CA ASN A 49 -3.67 -28.94 -38.39
C ASN A 49 -3.10 -28.31 -37.09
N PRO A 50 -2.59 -29.10 -36.14
CA PRO A 50 -2.19 -28.59 -34.81
C PRO A 50 -1.00 -27.61 -34.86
N ARG A 51 -0.20 -27.66 -35.92
CA ARG A 51 0.93 -26.74 -36.16
C ARG A 51 0.50 -25.39 -36.71
N LEU A 52 -0.75 -25.23 -37.14
CA LEU A 52 -1.25 -23.96 -37.70
C LEU A 52 -1.19 -22.84 -36.65
N ALA A 53 -1.54 -23.13 -35.40
CA ALA A 53 -1.34 -22.23 -34.27
C ALA A 53 0.11 -21.74 -34.12
N MET A 54 1.10 -22.62 -34.32
CA MET A 54 2.53 -22.25 -34.29
C MET A 54 2.91 -21.35 -35.49
N PHE A 55 2.40 -21.64 -36.69
CA PHE A 55 2.62 -20.80 -37.87
C PHE A 55 1.99 -19.41 -37.71
N ASN A 56 0.84 -19.31 -37.05
CA ASN A 56 0.19 -18.06 -36.72
C ASN A 56 1.04 -17.22 -35.76
N LEU A 57 1.60 -17.83 -34.70
CA LEU A 57 2.55 -17.13 -33.81
C LEU A 57 3.82 -16.67 -34.53
N TYR A 58 4.38 -17.51 -35.41
CA TYR A 58 5.54 -17.12 -36.22
C TYR A 58 5.21 -15.95 -37.16
N SER A 59 4.02 -15.95 -37.74
CA SER A 59 3.53 -14.87 -38.59
C SER A 59 3.35 -13.57 -37.80
N ALA A 60 2.83 -13.65 -36.57
CA ALA A 60 2.73 -12.51 -35.65
C ALA A 60 4.12 -11.97 -35.27
N ALA A 61 5.07 -12.84 -34.93
CA ALA A 61 6.46 -12.47 -34.60
C ALA A 61 7.17 -11.78 -35.76
N LYS A 62 6.87 -12.18 -37.00
CA LYS A 62 7.40 -11.50 -38.19
C LYS A 62 6.73 -10.14 -38.40
N ALA A 63 5.40 -10.08 -38.27
CA ALA A 63 4.64 -8.87 -38.51
C ALA A 63 4.90 -7.78 -37.44
N ILE A 64 5.21 -8.15 -36.19
CA ILE A 64 5.43 -7.18 -35.12
C ILE A 64 6.68 -6.32 -35.36
N VAL A 65 7.72 -6.89 -35.97
CA VAL A 65 8.93 -6.14 -36.33
C VAL A 65 8.62 -5.05 -37.35
N ASP A 66 7.79 -5.36 -38.35
CA ASP A 66 7.37 -4.38 -39.36
C ASP A 66 6.41 -3.33 -38.77
N PHE A 67 5.57 -3.73 -37.81
CA PHE A 67 4.69 -2.83 -37.07
C PHE A 67 5.48 -1.84 -36.20
N GLN A 68 6.47 -2.32 -35.43
CA GLN A 68 7.31 -1.51 -34.55
C GLN A 68 8.10 -0.46 -35.34
N LYS A 69 8.62 -0.80 -36.53
CA LYS A 69 9.29 0.15 -37.42
C LYS A 69 8.36 1.28 -37.89
N GLU A 70 7.13 0.95 -38.27
CA GLU A 70 6.14 1.96 -38.67
C GLU A 70 5.69 2.81 -37.47
N TYR A 71 5.60 2.22 -36.28
CA TYR A 71 5.33 2.95 -35.04
C TYR A 71 6.42 3.99 -34.76
N GLU A 72 7.69 3.57 -34.75
CA GLU A 72 8.83 4.45 -34.47
C GLU A 72 8.94 5.58 -35.51
N LEU A 73 8.71 5.28 -36.78
CA LEU A 73 8.69 6.27 -37.87
C LEU A 73 7.59 7.34 -37.66
N LEU A 74 6.42 6.96 -37.17
CA LEU A 74 5.26 7.84 -37.09
C LEU A 74 5.12 8.56 -35.74
N PHE A 75 5.62 7.96 -34.66
CA PHE A 75 5.30 8.35 -33.30
C PHE A 75 6.51 8.49 -32.37
N SER A 76 7.76 8.36 -32.85
CA SER A 76 8.97 8.49 -32.00
C SER A 76 9.01 9.79 -31.19
N GLU A 77 8.64 10.93 -31.78
CA GLU A 77 8.61 12.23 -31.09
C GLU A 77 7.53 12.33 -29.99
N TYR A 78 6.55 11.42 -29.99
CA TYR A 78 5.41 11.43 -29.08
C TYR A 78 5.39 10.21 -28.13
N SER A 79 6.34 9.29 -28.29
CA SER A 79 6.32 8.02 -27.56
C SER A 79 6.89 8.21 -26.15
N SER A 80 6.15 7.74 -25.15
CA SER A 80 6.60 7.61 -23.76
C SER A 80 7.01 6.17 -23.42
N LEU A 81 7.14 5.30 -24.43
CA LEU A 81 7.52 3.91 -24.24
C LEU A 81 9.04 3.80 -23.99
N ASN A 82 9.42 2.84 -23.15
CA ASN A 82 10.83 2.59 -22.84
C ASN A 82 11.59 2.10 -24.09
N GLU A 83 12.88 2.43 -24.21
CA GLU A 83 13.74 2.05 -25.35
C GLU A 83 13.79 0.53 -25.59
N ASP A 84 13.64 -0.27 -24.54
CA ASP A 84 13.64 -1.72 -24.63
C ASP A 84 12.25 -2.34 -24.87
N PHE A 85 11.17 -1.54 -24.89
CA PHE A 85 9.79 -2.05 -25.04
C PHE A 85 9.63 -2.91 -26.30
N ALA A 86 10.15 -2.45 -27.44
CA ALA A 86 10.05 -3.18 -28.70
C ALA A 86 10.77 -4.54 -28.65
N LYS A 87 11.93 -4.59 -28.00
CA LYS A 87 12.70 -5.84 -27.81
C LYS A 87 11.95 -6.80 -26.90
N GLN A 88 11.38 -6.30 -25.80
CA GLN A 88 10.60 -7.09 -24.85
C GLN A 88 9.34 -7.68 -25.50
N GLU A 89 8.60 -6.91 -26.30
CA GLU A 89 7.43 -7.43 -27.00
C GLU A 89 7.80 -8.54 -28.00
N LEU A 90 8.88 -8.35 -28.76
CA LEU A 90 9.35 -9.37 -29.69
C LEU A 90 9.80 -10.64 -28.94
N GLU A 91 10.55 -10.48 -27.86
CA GLU A 91 11.00 -11.58 -27.00
C GLU A 91 9.82 -12.34 -26.39
N ASN A 92 8.76 -11.65 -25.97
CA ASN A 92 7.54 -12.26 -25.44
C ASN A 92 6.85 -13.13 -26.50
N ILE A 93 6.70 -12.63 -27.73
CA ILE A 93 6.07 -13.42 -28.81
C ILE A 93 6.96 -14.61 -29.19
N LEU A 94 8.28 -14.44 -29.26
CA LEU A 94 9.21 -15.54 -29.55
C LEU A 94 9.24 -16.59 -28.43
N THR A 95 9.14 -16.16 -27.17
CA THR A 95 8.98 -17.04 -26.02
C THR A 95 7.70 -17.85 -26.15
N LEU A 96 6.59 -17.21 -26.53
CA LEU A 96 5.33 -17.89 -26.77
C LEU A 96 5.43 -18.91 -27.92
N VAL A 97 6.13 -18.59 -29.02
CA VAL A 97 6.42 -19.55 -30.11
C VAL A 97 7.17 -20.77 -29.57
N ASN A 98 8.21 -20.57 -28.75
CA ASN A 98 9.03 -21.64 -28.20
C ASN A 98 8.26 -22.52 -27.22
N VAL A 99 7.48 -21.91 -26.31
CA VAL A 99 6.61 -22.62 -25.37
C VAL A 99 5.57 -23.42 -26.14
N TRP A 100 4.94 -22.83 -27.16
CA TRP A 100 3.91 -23.53 -27.92
C TRP A 100 4.47 -24.68 -28.75
N ARG A 101 5.65 -24.52 -29.35
CA ARG A 101 6.37 -25.60 -30.00
C ARG A 101 6.64 -26.75 -29.02
N TYR A 102 7.05 -26.43 -27.79
CA TYR A 102 7.25 -27.44 -26.76
C TYR A 102 5.97 -28.20 -26.42
N VAL A 103 4.82 -27.52 -26.30
CA VAL A 103 3.49 -28.14 -26.08
C VAL A 103 3.08 -29.04 -27.25
N LEU A 104 3.44 -28.67 -28.48
CA LEU A 104 3.17 -29.47 -29.67
C LEU A 104 4.10 -30.68 -29.79
N ASP A 105 5.36 -30.56 -29.42
CA ASP A 105 6.34 -31.63 -29.58
C ASP A 105 6.36 -32.60 -28.38
N ASN A 106 5.88 -32.15 -27.20
CA ASN A 106 5.90 -32.92 -25.97
C ASN A 106 4.49 -33.12 -25.43
N GLN A 107 4.00 -34.37 -25.45
CA GLN A 107 2.86 -34.75 -24.64
C GLN A 107 3.23 -34.56 -23.17
N PRO A 108 2.38 -33.93 -22.34
CA PRO A 108 2.63 -33.83 -20.90
C PRO A 108 2.81 -35.23 -20.31
N LYS A 109 4.07 -35.64 -20.12
CA LYS A 109 4.39 -36.81 -19.29
C LYS A 109 3.87 -36.44 -17.92
N GLY A 110 3.05 -37.31 -17.33
CA GLY A 110 2.38 -37.06 -16.06
C GLY A 110 3.33 -36.96 -14.86
N CYS A 111 4.37 -36.12 -14.92
CA CYS A 111 4.89 -35.47 -13.75
C CYS A 111 3.75 -34.64 -13.19
N ALA A 112 3.43 -34.88 -11.94
CA ALA A 112 2.27 -34.33 -11.28
C ALA A 112 2.45 -32.82 -11.07
N ILE A 113 2.29 -32.01 -12.11
CA ILE A 113 2.37 -30.54 -12.02
C ILE A 113 1.39 -30.05 -10.93
N ALA A 114 0.25 -30.71 -10.73
CA ALA A 114 -0.65 -30.39 -9.62
C ALA A 114 -0.11 -30.81 -8.24
N TYR A 115 0.60 -31.93 -8.11
CA TYR A 115 1.15 -32.37 -6.83
C TYR A 115 2.42 -31.59 -6.48
N ASP A 116 3.35 -31.43 -7.43
CA ASP A 116 4.58 -30.68 -7.24
C ASP A 116 4.29 -29.19 -7.01
N SER A 117 3.33 -28.60 -7.74
CA SER A 117 2.93 -27.21 -7.46
C SER A 117 2.16 -27.07 -6.15
N LYS A 118 1.29 -28.03 -5.77
CA LYS A 118 0.67 -28.04 -4.43
C LYS A 118 1.69 -28.25 -3.31
N GLN A 119 2.70 -29.09 -3.53
CA GLN A 119 3.76 -29.37 -2.58
C GLN A 119 4.71 -28.17 -2.48
N LYS A 120 5.02 -27.50 -3.60
CA LYS A 120 5.74 -26.22 -3.61
C LYS A 120 4.94 -25.15 -2.89
N TYR A 121 3.65 -24.96 -3.20
CA TYR A 121 2.78 -24.02 -2.49
C TYR A 121 2.73 -24.29 -0.98
N ARG A 122 2.52 -25.55 -0.57
CA ARG A 122 2.56 -25.96 0.86
C ARG A 122 3.93 -25.72 1.50
N LYS A 123 5.01 -26.02 0.79
CA LYS A 123 6.38 -25.70 1.22
C LYS A 123 6.57 -24.19 1.37
N GLY A 124 5.95 -23.39 0.50
CA GLY A 124 5.95 -21.94 0.55
C GLY A 124 5.20 -21.35 1.74
N THR A 125 3.98 -21.83 2.00
CA THR A 125 3.21 -21.40 3.18
C THR A 125 3.94 -21.77 4.48
N ASN A 126 4.50 -22.98 4.55
CA ASN A 126 5.32 -23.38 5.70
C ASN A 126 6.58 -22.53 5.80
N TYR A 127 7.28 -22.30 4.69
CA TYR A 127 8.46 -21.43 4.64
C TYR A 127 8.14 -20.02 5.16
N PHE A 128 7.07 -19.39 4.66
CA PHE A 128 6.68 -18.05 5.10
C PHE A 128 6.32 -18.04 6.59
N CYS A 129 5.49 -18.97 7.07
CA CYS A 129 5.10 -19.01 8.48
C CYS A 129 6.31 -19.29 9.39
N ASP A 130 7.16 -20.25 9.05
CA ASP A 130 8.36 -20.60 9.82
C ASP A 130 9.36 -19.45 9.84
N THR A 131 9.54 -18.76 8.71
CA THR A 131 10.48 -17.65 8.59
C THR A 131 9.93 -16.39 9.27
N LEU A 132 8.62 -16.13 9.18
CA LEU A 132 7.95 -15.07 9.92
C LEU A 132 8.06 -15.29 11.44
N SER A 133 7.84 -16.51 11.92
CA SER A 133 8.03 -16.83 13.34
C SER A 133 9.47 -16.58 13.79
N LYS A 134 10.47 -16.97 12.99
CA LYS A 134 11.88 -16.65 13.27
C LYS A 134 12.16 -15.16 13.28
N ALA A 135 11.56 -14.41 12.34
CA ALA A 135 11.73 -12.97 12.24
C ALA A 135 11.16 -12.25 13.48
N VAL A 136 9.97 -12.66 13.94
CA VAL A 136 9.35 -12.15 15.17
C VAL A 136 10.23 -12.44 16.39
N THR A 137 10.79 -13.65 16.50
CA THR A 137 11.76 -13.97 17.57
C THR A 137 13.03 -13.12 17.47
N ALA A 138 13.54 -12.87 16.26
CA ALA A 138 14.77 -12.09 16.06
C ALA A 138 14.62 -10.62 16.49
N VAL A 139 13.42 -10.05 16.38
CA VAL A 139 13.13 -8.69 16.86
C VAL A 139 12.67 -8.65 18.32
N ASN A 140 12.70 -9.78 19.05
CA ASN A 140 12.13 -9.92 20.39
C ASN A 140 10.66 -9.47 20.48
N GLY A 141 9.89 -9.71 19.41
CA GLY A 141 8.51 -9.26 19.30
C GLY A 141 7.49 -10.37 19.59
N THR A 142 6.22 -9.98 19.53
CA THR A 142 5.07 -10.91 19.50
C THR A 142 4.32 -10.77 18.18
N LEU A 143 3.69 -11.86 17.74
CA LEU A 143 2.95 -11.91 16.47
C LEU A 143 1.45 -11.95 16.74
N LEU A 144 0.72 -11.03 16.11
CA LEU A 144 -0.73 -11.08 16.01
C LEU A 144 -1.13 -11.17 14.54
N LYS A 145 -1.90 -12.20 14.18
CA LYS A 145 -2.38 -12.39 12.79
C LYS A 145 -3.82 -11.88 12.68
N GLY A 146 -4.03 -10.91 11.80
CA GLY A 146 -5.34 -10.53 11.29
C GLY A 146 -5.70 -11.27 10.01
N ASN A 147 -6.76 -10.79 9.35
CA ASN A 147 -7.17 -11.27 8.03
C ASN A 147 -6.28 -10.70 6.92
N LYS A 148 -5.85 -9.44 7.07
CA LYS A 148 -5.00 -8.74 6.09
C LYS A 148 -3.56 -8.60 6.56
N HIS A 149 -3.32 -8.37 7.84
CA HIS A 149 -1.98 -8.06 8.33
C HIS A 149 -1.43 -9.12 9.29
N ALA A 150 -0.11 -9.29 9.25
CA ALA A 150 0.69 -9.91 10.29
C ALA A 150 1.36 -8.79 11.11
N TYR A 151 0.79 -8.50 12.26
CA TYR A 151 1.29 -7.47 13.18
C TYR A 151 2.44 -8.02 14.01
N ILE A 152 3.62 -7.42 13.82
CA ILE A 152 4.84 -7.64 14.57
C ILE A 152 4.90 -6.56 15.63
N ILE A 153 4.57 -6.96 16.86
CA ILE A 153 4.48 -6.09 18.03
C ILE A 153 5.84 -6.12 18.73
N VAL A 154 6.51 -4.97 18.86
CA VAL A 154 7.85 -4.88 19.46
C VAL A 154 7.88 -3.72 20.45
N ASP A 155 8.52 -3.96 21.59
CA ASP A 155 8.80 -2.91 22.57
C ASP A 155 9.71 -1.85 21.97
N TYR A 156 9.23 -0.60 21.97
CA TYR A 156 9.96 0.54 21.47
C TYR A 156 10.95 1.01 22.53
N ASN A 157 12.24 1.04 22.17
CA ASN A 157 13.27 1.60 23.04
C ASN A 157 13.20 3.14 23.03
N MET A 158 12.74 3.72 24.15
CA MET A 158 12.56 5.17 24.38
C MET A 158 13.84 5.90 24.79
N GLU A 159 15.04 5.34 24.59
CA GLU A 159 16.30 6.06 24.81
C GLU A 159 16.38 7.35 23.96
N GLU A 160 16.95 8.43 24.52
CA GLU A 160 16.89 9.79 23.96
C GLU A 160 17.38 9.92 22.50
N ASP A 161 18.31 9.06 22.07
CA ASP A 161 18.88 9.08 20.71
C ASP A 161 18.13 8.16 19.71
N ASN A 162 17.16 7.37 20.17
CA ASN A 162 16.43 6.44 19.31
C ASN A 162 15.16 7.08 18.78
N THR A 163 15.10 7.30 17.47
CA THR A 163 13.89 7.78 16.80
C THR A 163 13.03 6.62 16.29
N LEU A 164 11.76 6.89 16.05
CA LEU A 164 10.83 5.90 15.53
C LEU A 164 11.26 5.37 14.14
N GLU A 165 11.88 6.22 13.33
CA GLU A 165 12.47 5.89 12.04
C GLU A 165 13.66 4.95 12.17
N ASN A 166 14.54 5.20 13.14
CA ASN A 166 15.70 4.35 13.42
C ASN A 166 15.23 2.97 13.88
N GLU A 167 14.25 2.94 14.78
CA GLU A 167 13.70 1.68 15.29
C GLU A 167 12.96 0.90 14.20
N TYR A 168 12.13 1.57 13.39
CA TYR A 168 11.49 0.93 12.24
C TYR A 168 12.52 0.35 11.26
N THR A 169 13.59 1.11 10.98
CA THR A 169 14.68 0.65 10.10
C THR A 169 15.39 -0.57 10.70
N ARG A 170 15.72 -0.54 12.00
CA ARG A 170 16.30 -1.66 12.75
C ARG A 170 15.44 -2.92 12.64
N ILE A 171 14.13 -2.77 12.85
CA ILE A 171 13.16 -3.89 12.78
C ILE A 171 13.11 -4.47 11.36
N VAL A 172 12.95 -3.63 10.34
CA VAL A 172 12.90 -4.08 8.94
C VAL A 172 14.20 -4.77 8.53
N MET A 173 15.35 -4.25 8.93
CA MET A 173 16.66 -4.86 8.65
C MET A 173 16.84 -6.20 9.37
N THR A 174 16.42 -6.29 10.63
CA THR A 174 16.47 -7.55 11.38
C THR A 174 15.58 -8.62 10.73
N ILE A 175 14.37 -8.23 10.29
CA ILE A 175 13.46 -9.11 9.56
C ILE A 175 14.10 -9.50 8.21
N ARG A 176 14.70 -8.56 7.48
CA ARG A 176 15.38 -8.79 6.20
C ARG A 176 16.48 -9.84 6.31
N ASP A 177 17.30 -9.78 7.36
CA ASP A 177 18.38 -10.75 7.59
C ASP A 177 17.85 -12.18 7.76
N VAL A 178 16.68 -12.33 8.38
CA VAL A 178 16.00 -13.63 8.49
C VAL A 178 15.46 -14.09 7.13
N PHE A 179 14.99 -13.18 6.30
CA PHE A 179 14.54 -13.43 4.93
C PHE A 179 15.65 -13.39 3.86
N LYS A 180 16.93 -13.36 4.24
CA LYS A 180 18.06 -13.23 3.28
C LYS A 180 18.06 -14.23 2.13
N ASN A 181 17.56 -15.45 2.37
CA ASN A 181 17.45 -16.50 1.35
C ASN A 181 16.44 -16.15 0.25
N SER A 182 15.52 -15.22 0.52
CA SER A 182 14.52 -14.67 -0.39
C SER A 182 15.01 -13.44 -1.17
N ILE A 183 16.27 -13.02 -1.02
CA ILE A 183 16.84 -11.83 -1.70
C ILE A 183 17.67 -12.22 -2.94
N LEU A 184 18.22 -13.44 -2.97
CA LEU A 184 19.12 -13.89 -4.04
C LEU A 184 18.42 -14.13 -5.39
N PRO A 185 19.15 -14.11 -6.53
CA PRO A 185 18.62 -14.60 -7.81
C PRO A 185 18.23 -16.09 -7.69
N SER A 186 17.05 -16.47 -8.20
CA SER A 186 16.44 -17.82 -8.02
C SER A 186 16.06 -18.15 -6.56
N SER A 187 15.68 -17.14 -5.78
CA SER A 187 15.29 -17.29 -4.38
C SER A 187 13.83 -17.68 -4.16
N ASP A 188 13.56 -18.01 -2.90
CA ASP A 188 12.23 -18.24 -2.32
C ASP A 188 11.37 -16.95 -2.22
N ARG A 189 11.72 -15.89 -2.96
CA ARG A 189 11.03 -14.58 -2.99
C ARG A 189 9.54 -14.69 -3.32
N TRP A 190 9.21 -15.50 -4.32
CA TRP A 190 7.83 -15.70 -4.75
C TRP A 190 6.94 -16.27 -3.64
N TYR A 191 7.51 -17.05 -2.71
CA TYR A 191 6.78 -17.54 -1.55
C TYR A 191 6.42 -16.44 -0.56
N LEU A 192 7.10 -15.29 -0.57
CA LEU A 192 6.76 -14.13 0.27
C LEU A 192 5.72 -13.26 -0.43
N GLU A 193 5.98 -12.89 -1.69
CA GLU A 193 5.15 -11.93 -2.42
C GLU A 193 3.76 -12.48 -2.79
N THR A 194 3.58 -13.80 -2.82
CA THR A 194 2.27 -14.44 -3.05
C THR A 194 1.42 -14.62 -1.80
N GLN A 195 1.93 -14.25 -0.62
CA GLN A 195 1.17 -14.35 0.63
C GLN A 195 0.09 -13.28 0.66
N SER A 196 -1.08 -13.63 1.19
CA SER A 196 -2.18 -12.69 1.38
C SER A 196 -1.97 -11.73 2.55
N LEU A 197 -1.00 -12.01 3.42
CA LEU A 197 -0.73 -11.22 4.62
C LEU A 197 0.34 -10.17 4.34
N GLU A 198 0.01 -8.91 4.65
CA GLU A 198 0.97 -7.81 4.68
C GLU A 198 1.63 -7.73 6.06
N LEU A 199 2.92 -7.41 6.12
CA LEU A 199 3.60 -7.23 7.40
C LEU A 199 3.33 -5.83 7.94
N ALA A 200 3.13 -5.71 9.24
CA ALA A 200 2.92 -4.44 9.92
C ALA A 200 3.70 -4.40 11.24
N TYR A 201 4.32 -3.28 11.55
CA TYR A 201 5.01 -3.01 12.80
C TYR A 201 4.09 -2.24 13.75
N VAL A 202 3.93 -2.77 14.97
CA VAL A 202 3.23 -2.12 16.07
C VAL A 202 4.24 -1.79 17.17
N PRO A 203 4.54 -0.51 17.42
CA PRO A 203 5.35 -0.10 18.56
C PRO A 203 4.58 -0.32 19.87
N VAL A 204 5.29 -0.77 20.90
CA VAL A 204 4.80 -0.81 22.28
C VAL A 204 5.58 0.19 23.13
N PHE A 205 4.88 1.13 23.74
CA PHE A 205 5.44 2.15 24.62
C PHE A 205 5.20 1.74 26.06
N SER A 206 6.26 1.28 26.75
CA SER A 206 6.19 0.87 28.16
C SER A 206 5.01 -0.08 28.47
N GLY A 207 4.81 -1.09 27.62
CA GLY A 207 3.74 -2.09 27.76
C GLY A 207 2.41 -1.73 27.09
N VAL A 208 2.24 -0.51 26.57
CA VAL A 208 1.00 -0.07 25.89
C VAL A 208 1.18 -0.05 24.38
N LEU A 209 0.25 -0.67 23.65
CA LEU A 209 0.26 -0.69 22.19
C LEU A 209 0.03 0.72 21.62
N SER A 210 0.87 1.13 20.67
CA SER A 210 0.67 2.37 19.96
C SER A 210 -0.63 2.37 19.16
N PRO A 211 -1.40 3.47 19.15
CA PRO A 211 -2.55 3.62 18.25
C PRO A 211 -2.13 3.85 16.78
N ALA A 212 -0.83 3.99 16.50
CA ALA A 212 -0.28 4.10 15.16
C ALA A 212 0.49 2.82 14.78
N VAL A 213 0.14 2.24 13.63
CA VAL A 213 0.73 1.01 13.12
C VAL A 213 1.31 1.27 11.74
N TYR A 214 2.51 0.74 11.45
CA TYR A 214 3.25 1.04 10.22
C TYR A 214 3.40 -0.20 9.34
N SER A 215 3.02 -0.12 8.07
CA SER A 215 3.21 -1.24 7.15
C SER A 215 4.69 -1.50 6.88
N ILE A 216 5.04 -2.76 6.66
CA ILE A 216 6.34 -3.21 6.14
C ILE A 216 6.08 -3.90 4.79
N PRO A 217 6.00 -3.13 3.69
CA PRO A 217 5.85 -3.71 2.37
C PRO A 217 7.04 -4.61 2.00
N PHE A 218 6.79 -5.66 1.21
CA PHE A 218 7.87 -6.56 0.78
C PHE A 218 8.97 -5.85 -0.03
N TYR A 219 8.65 -4.82 -0.83
CA TYR A 219 9.68 -4.04 -1.52
C TYR A 219 10.59 -3.27 -0.55
N LYS A 220 10.06 -2.82 0.60
CA LYS A 220 10.87 -2.23 1.67
C LYS A 220 11.74 -3.26 2.35
N LEU A 221 11.17 -4.44 2.54
CA LEU A 221 11.88 -5.54 3.17
C LEU A 221 13.01 -6.07 2.28
N LEU A 222 12.81 -6.19 0.96
CA LEU A 222 13.70 -6.94 0.08
C LEU A 222 14.58 -6.06 -0.82
N ASP A 223 14.07 -4.91 -1.29
CA ASP A 223 14.69 -4.15 -2.39
C ASP A 223 15.20 -2.76 -1.98
N THR A 224 14.75 -2.24 -0.84
CA THR A 224 15.01 -0.85 -0.45
C THR A 224 16.34 -0.73 0.30
N GLU A 225 17.19 0.23 -0.10
CA GLU A 225 18.40 0.57 0.65
C GLU A 225 18.07 0.97 2.09
N GLU A 226 18.93 0.62 3.05
CA GLU A 226 18.72 0.87 4.48
C GLU A 226 18.38 2.34 4.78
N SER A 227 19.09 3.29 4.17
CA SER A 227 18.87 4.73 4.35
C SER A 227 17.50 5.23 3.91
N ARG A 228 16.77 4.44 3.10
CA ARG A 228 15.46 4.79 2.54
C ARG A 228 14.30 4.05 3.21
N ILE A 229 14.57 3.09 4.10
CA ILE A 229 13.53 2.25 4.70
C ILE A 229 12.47 3.10 5.42
N ALA A 230 12.88 4.05 6.24
CA ALA A 230 11.96 4.93 6.97
C ALA A 230 11.31 6.04 6.12
N LYS A 231 11.67 6.21 4.84
CA LYS A 231 11.24 7.34 4.01
C LYS A 231 10.32 6.91 2.85
N PRO A 232 8.98 6.93 3.01
CA PRO A 232 8.20 7.29 4.21
C PRO A 232 7.69 6.05 4.97
N MET A 233 7.54 6.15 6.30
CA MET A 233 6.79 5.16 7.09
C MET A 233 5.29 5.27 6.78
N TYR A 234 4.68 4.21 6.27
CA TYR A 234 3.28 4.23 5.87
C TYR A 234 2.40 3.74 7.01
N PRO A 235 1.45 4.55 7.52
CA PRO A 235 0.46 4.05 8.46
C PRO A 235 -0.44 3.01 7.77
N CYS A 236 -0.90 2.01 8.52
CA CYS A 236 -1.80 0.97 8.00
C CYS A 236 -3.17 0.98 8.69
N GLU A 237 -4.17 0.42 8.00
CA GLU A 237 -5.49 0.17 8.57
C GLU A 237 -5.36 -0.84 9.73
N ILE A 238 -5.97 -0.52 10.87
CA ILE A 238 -5.92 -1.36 12.07
C ILE A 238 -7.16 -2.25 12.11
N GLU A 239 -6.95 -3.56 12.09
CA GLU A 239 -8.05 -4.53 12.12
C GLU A 239 -8.66 -4.66 13.53
N PRO A 240 -9.95 -5.07 13.64
CA PRO A 240 -10.64 -5.21 14.93
C PRO A 240 -9.88 -6.03 15.97
N VAL A 241 -9.20 -7.10 15.52
CA VAL A 241 -8.40 -7.98 16.40
C VAL A 241 -7.28 -7.24 17.15
N LEU A 242 -6.71 -6.19 16.54
CA LEU A 242 -5.69 -5.36 17.18
C LEU A 242 -6.33 -4.22 17.97
N ILE A 243 -7.44 -3.63 17.49
CA ILE A 243 -8.21 -2.61 18.21
C ILE A 243 -8.64 -3.13 19.57
N GLU A 244 -9.14 -4.37 19.65
CA GLU A 244 -9.55 -5.00 20.91
C GLU A 244 -8.39 -5.10 21.92
N LYS A 245 -7.16 -5.31 21.44
CA LYS A 245 -5.96 -5.33 22.29
C LYS A 245 -5.50 -3.94 22.70
N MET A 246 -5.57 -2.95 21.80
CA MET A 246 -5.22 -1.56 22.10
C MET A 246 -6.18 -0.97 23.14
N ASN A 247 -7.47 -1.31 23.02
CA ASN A 247 -8.55 -0.85 23.89
C ASN A 247 -8.80 -1.80 25.06
N ALA A 248 -7.74 -2.33 25.67
CA ALA A 248 -7.84 -3.35 26.72
C ALA A 248 -8.59 -2.84 27.97
N THR A 249 -8.53 -1.53 28.25
CA THR A 249 -9.25 -0.87 29.35
C THR A 249 -10.17 0.22 28.80
N ASN A 250 -11.20 0.58 29.58
CA ASN A 250 -12.09 1.69 29.22
C ASN A 250 -11.33 3.02 29.14
N SER A 251 -10.34 3.23 30.02
CA SER A 251 -9.50 4.43 30.01
C SER A 251 -8.67 4.52 28.74
N LEU A 252 -8.00 3.43 28.33
CA LEU A 252 -7.24 3.38 27.08
C LEU A 252 -8.14 3.58 25.86
N LYS A 253 -9.32 2.94 25.86
CA LYS A 253 -10.31 3.12 24.80
C LYS A 253 -10.70 4.60 24.64
N LEU A 254 -11.10 5.23 25.74
CA LEU A 254 -11.52 6.63 25.77
C LEU A 254 -10.38 7.55 25.31
N TRP A 255 -9.17 7.33 25.81
CA TRP A 255 -7.98 8.10 25.42
C TRP A 255 -7.66 8.00 23.93
N ILE A 256 -7.63 6.78 23.39
CA ILE A 256 -7.35 6.52 21.96
C ILE A 256 -8.47 7.10 21.07
N GLU A 257 -9.73 6.99 21.49
CA GLU A 257 -10.86 7.61 20.78
C GLU A 257 -10.73 9.13 20.76
N SER A 258 -10.38 9.77 21.88
CA SER A 258 -10.15 11.21 21.94
C SER A 258 -8.97 11.67 21.08
N MET A 259 -7.86 10.91 21.04
CA MET A 259 -6.76 11.19 20.12
C MET A 259 -7.20 11.17 18.64
N LYS A 260 -8.08 10.22 18.26
CA LYS A 260 -8.65 10.18 16.90
C LYS A 260 -9.49 11.41 16.59
N LYS A 261 -10.36 11.82 17.52
CA LYS A 261 -11.20 13.03 17.38
C LYS A 261 -10.33 14.27 17.22
N LEU A 262 -9.28 14.40 18.01
CA LEU A 262 -8.32 15.50 17.92
C LEU A 262 -7.59 15.53 16.56
N GLY A 263 -7.19 14.36 16.05
CA GLY A 263 -6.60 14.23 14.71
C GLY A 263 -7.58 14.59 13.58
N GLU A 264 -8.85 14.19 13.70
CA GLU A 264 -9.92 14.57 12.75
C GLU A 264 -10.16 16.09 12.76
N MET A 265 -10.20 16.73 13.94
CA MET A 265 -10.31 18.18 14.06
C MET A 265 -9.13 18.88 13.37
N LYS A 266 -7.88 18.44 13.61
CA LYS A 266 -6.69 18.98 12.94
C LYS A 266 -6.83 18.94 11.41
N LEU A 267 -7.28 17.81 10.87
CA LEU A 267 -7.46 17.63 9.43
C LEU A 267 -8.48 18.62 8.84
N TYR A 268 -9.61 18.81 9.53
CA TYR A 268 -10.64 19.76 9.08
C TYR A 268 -10.14 21.20 9.11
N ILE A 269 -9.40 21.59 10.14
CA ILE A 269 -8.82 22.92 10.26
C ILE A 269 -7.72 23.16 9.21
N GLN A 270 -6.90 22.15 8.90
CA GLN A 270 -5.91 22.24 7.81
C GLN A 270 -6.56 22.42 6.44
N ARG A 271 -7.69 21.74 6.18
CA ARG A 271 -8.47 21.95 4.95
C ARG A 271 -9.04 23.36 4.88
N TYR A 272 -9.56 23.85 6.00
CA TYR A 272 -10.05 25.22 6.11
C TYR A 272 -8.94 26.24 5.83
N GLN A 273 -7.74 26.04 6.37
CA GLN A 273 -6.58 26.89 6.09
C GLN A 273 -6.30 27.00 4.58
N GLN A 274 -6.30 25.87 3.86
CA GLN A 274 -6.08 25.85 2.41
C GLN A 274 -7.13 26.67 1.65
N ILE A 275 -8.37 26.66 2.14
CA ILE A 275 -9.48 27.38 1.50
C ILE A 275 -9.35 28.89 1.77
N VAL A 276 -9.11 29.30 3.01
CA VAL A 276 -9.00 30.73 3.40
C VAL A 276 -7.78 31.41 2.76
N GLN A 277 -6.71 30.66 2.49
CA GLN A 277 -5.54 31.18 1.78
C GLN A 277 -5.77 31.46 0.28
N THR A 278 -6.89 31.02 -0.29
CA THR A 278 -7.22 31.24 -1.70
C THR A 278 -8.01 32.54 -1.87
N SER A 279 -7.70 33.37 -2.87
CA SER A 279 -8.48 34.58 -3.17
C SER A 279 -9.90 34.23 -3.61
N ILE A 280 -10.91 34.68 -2.86
CA ILE A 280 -12.33 34.40 -3.10
C ILE A 280 -12.95 35.47 -4.02
N ASP A 281 -13.63 35.06 -5.09
CA ASP A 281 -14.49 35.93 -5.91
C ASP A 281 -15.78 36.27 -5.12
N GLU A 282 -16.34 37.46 -5.27
CA GLU A 282 -17.60 37.89 -4.61
C GLU A 282 -18.74 36.88 -4.81
N LYS A 283 -18.74 36.15 -5.95
CA LYS A 283 -19.73 35.09 -6.23
C LYS A 283 -19.64 33.87 -5.33
N CYS A 284 -18.50 33.64 -4.69
CA CYS A 284 -18.23 32.50 -3.83
C CYS A 284 -18.46 32.80 -2.34
N LEU A 285 -18.78 34.04 -1.97
CA LEU A 285 -18.91 34.47 -0.58
C LEU A 285 -20.00 33.69 0.18
N CYS A 286 -21.17 33.47 -0.45
CA CYS A 286 -22.26 32.69 0.15
C CYS A 286 -21.86 31.21 0.38
N SER A 287 -21.07 30.63 -0.53
CA SER A 287 -20.57 29.26 -0.38
C SER A 287 -19.55 29.15 0.74
N MET A 288 -18.75 30.19 0.95
CA MET A 288 -17.78 30.25 2.05
C MET A 288 -18.48 30.33 3.41
N THR A 289 -19.52 31.16 3.56
CA THR A 289 -20.30 31.22 4.80
C THR A 289 -20.97 29.87 5.13
N ALA A 290 -21.59 29.23 4.14
CA ALA A 290 -22.18 27.91 4.33
C ALA A 290 -21.13 26.83 4.69
N TYR A 291 -19.93 26.91 4.11
CA TYR A 291 -18.83 26.02 4.45
C TYR A 291 -18.34 26.24 5.89
N THR A 292 -18.18 27.49 6.33
CA THR A 292 -17.77 27.79 7.72
C THR A 292 -18.79 27.32 8.74
N GLU A 293 -20.09 27.51 8.50
CA GLU A 293 -21.15 27.02 9.38
C GLU A 293 -21.12 25.48 9.49
N MET A 294 -21.03 24.78 8.36
CA MET A 294 -20.91 23.32 8.33
C MET A 294 -19.66 22.83 9.06
N LEU A 295 -18.54 23.53 8.90
CA LEU A 295 -17.28 23.18 9.56
C LEU A 295 -17.39 23.34 11.08
N ILE A 296 -18.02 24.42 11.56
CA ILE A 296 -18.25 24.63 13.00
C ILE A 296 -19.11 23.49 13.56
N ASP A 297 -20.19 23.09 12.90
CA ASP A 297 -21.03 21.96 13.33
C ASP A 297 -20.24 20.64 13.42
N GLN A 298 -19.36 20.39 12.44
CA GLN A 298 -18.50 19.22 12.43
C GLN A 298 -17.49 19.24 13.58
N ILE A 299 -16.83 20.38 13.83
CA ILE A 299 -15.90 20.51 14.94
C ILE A 299 -16.62 20.39 16.27
N ASN A 300 -17.78 21.02 16.44
CA ASN A 300 -18.59 20.93 17.66
C ASN A 300 -18.94 19.46 17.99
N THR A 301 -19.34 18.69 16.98
CA THR A 301 -19.61 17.25 17.15
C THR A 301 -18.36 16.50 17.63
N LEU A 302 -17.21 16.74 17.01
CA LEU A 302 -15.94 16.12 17.41
C LEU A 302 -15.48 16.57 18.81
N TRP A 303 -15.73 17.83 19.15
CA TRP A 303 -15.38 18.41 20.46
C TRP A 303 -16.19 17.80 21.59
N ASN A 304 -17.50 17.65 21.39
CA ASN A 304 -18.40 17.03 22.38
C ASN A 304 -18.03 15.56 22.64
N ASP A 305 -17.51 14.85 21.64
CA ASP A 305 -16.96 13.50 21.84
C ASP A 305 -15.59 13.55 22.54
N PHE A 306 -14.74 14.51 22.19
CA PHE A 306 -13.38 14.66 22.74
C PHE A 306 -13.40 15.00 24.23
N ILE A 307 -14.27 15.93 24.66
CA ILE A 307 -14.34 16.44 26.03
C ILE A 307 -14.69 15.36 27.06
N LEU A 308 -15.24 14.22 26.61
CA LEU A 308 -15.52 13.08 27.48
C LEU A 308 -14.27 12.52 28.19
N VAL A 309 -13.06 12.84 27.69
CA VAL A 309 -11.79 12.46 28.32
C VAL A 309 -11.37 13.38 29.47
N GLU A 310 -12.08 14.49 29.72
CA GLU A 310 -11.71 15.49 30.73
C GLU A 310 -11.68 14.92 32.15
N ASP A 311 -12.68 14.10 32.50
CA ASP A 311 -12.74 13.44 33.80
C ASP A 311 -11.53 12.52 33.99
N LEU A 312 -11.19 11.73 32.95
CA LEU A 312 -10.01 10.87 32.96
C LEU A 312 -8.71 11.68 33.09
N VAL A 313 -8.57 12.80 32.39
CA VAL A 313 -7.39 13.68 32.54
C VAL A 313 -7.29 14.20 33.98
N SER A 314 -8.40 14.58 34.59
CA SER A 314 -8.42 15.06 35.97
C SER A 314 -8.02 13.96 36.97
N GLU A 315 -8.51 12.73 36.80
CA GLU A 315 -8.10 11.56 37.61
C GLU A 315 -6.61 11.23 37.45
N LEU A 316 -6.08 11.34 36.23
CA LEU A 316 -4.66 11.08 35.96
C LEU A 316 -3.75 12.13 36.62
N ILE A 317 -4.18 13.40 36.68
CA ILE A 317 -3.41 14.48 37.32
C ILE A 317 -3.19 14.20 38.81
N GLU A 318 -4.19 13.66 39.52
CA GLU A 318 -4.11 13.38 40.96
C GLU A 318 -3.02 12.34 41.31
N ASN A 319 -2.75 11.43 40.38
CA ASN A 319 -1.83 10.30 40.59
C ASN A 319 -0.52 10.43 39.81
N ALA A 320 -0.35 11.50 39.02
CA ALA A 320 0.81 11.72 38.18
C ALA A 320 2.03 12.19 38.98
N ASN A 321 3.23 11.86 38.49
CA ASN A 321 4.46 12.53 38.92
C ASN A 321 4.48 13.99 38.41
N GLU A 322 5.42 14.79 38.89
CA GLU A 322 5.52 16.22 38.54
C GLU A 322 5.53 16.45 37.02
N GLN A 323 6.35 15.70 36.29
CA GLN A 323 6.49 15.81 34.83
C GLN A 323 5.20 15.46 34.07
N ASN A 324 4.56 14.33 34.39
CA ASN A 324 3.32 13.91 33.74
C ASN A 324 2.16 14.84 34.12
N SER A 325 2.17 15.37 35.35
CA SER A 325 1.18 16.34 35.81
C SER A 325 1.26 17.64 35.00
N GLU A 326 2.47 18.16 34.73
CA GLU A 326 2.66 19.31 33.85
C GLU A 326 2.09 19.08 32.45
N LEU A 327 2.39 17.92 31.86
CA LEU A 327 1.89 17.54 30.54
C LEU A 327 0.35 17.40 30.51
N LEU A 328 -0.23 16.75 31.51
CA LEU A 328 -1.69 16.62 31.64
C LEU A 328 -2.38 17.98 31.83
N ASN A 329 -1.74 18.91 32.54
CA ASN A 329 -2.27 20.28 32.68
C ASN A 329 -2.32 21.02 31.34
N VAL A 330 -1.39 20.77 30.41
CA VAL A 330 -1.48 21.32 29.04
C VAL A 330 -2.71 20.78 28.31
N VAL A 331 -2.99 19.47 28.40
CA VAL A 331 -4.20 18.87 27.82
C VAL A 331 -5.45 19.47 28.47
N LYS A 332 -5.44 19.67 29.79
CA LYS A 332 -6.55 20.28 30.53
C LYS A 332 -6.82 21.72 30.12
N LEU A 333 -5.77 22.52 29.87
CA LEU A 333 -5.93 23.88 29.37
C LEU A 333 -6.61 23.90 28.00
N PHE A 334 -6.28 22.94 27.13
CA PHE A 334 -6.86 22.83 25.80
C PHE A 334 -8.39 22.64 25.81
N PHE A 335 -8.98 22.05 26.86
CA PHE A 335 -10.44 21.93 26.98
C PHE A 335 -11.18 23.28 26.98
N ASN A 336 -10.47 24.39 27.25
CA ASN A 336 -11.04 25.74 27.21
C ASN A 336 -10.87 26.42 25.84
N CYS A 337 -10.22 25.78 24.86
CA CYS A 337 -9.93 26.39 23.55
C CYS A 337 -11.10 26.36 22.55
N TYR A 338 -12.25 25.78 22.91
CA TYR A 338 -13.38 25.65 21.97
C TYR A 338 -13.88 27.00 21.43
N GLU A 339 -14.09 27.98 22.32
CA GLU A 339 -14.58 29.30 21.94
C GLU A 339 -13.61 30.02 20.99
N GLU A 340 -12.30 29.86 21.22
CA GLU A 340 -11.25 30.41 20.37
C GLU A 340 -11.27 29.74 18.98
N LEU A 341 -11.42 28.42 18.94
CA LEU A 341 -11.54 27.65 17.70
C LEU A 341 -12.75 28.13 16.88
N GLU A 342 -13.92 28.20 17.49
CA GLU A 342 -15.15 28.67 16.84
C GLU A 342 -14.99 30.12 16.33
N THR A 343 -14.36 30.98 17.11
CA THR A 343 -14.12 32.39 16.75
C THR A 343 -13.21 32.51 15.53
N VAL A 344 -12.09 31.78 15.49
CA VAL A 344 -11.15 31.81 14.35
C VAL A 344 -11.84 31.37 13.06
N ILE A 345 -12.63 30.29 13.12
CA ILE A 345 -13.35 29.79 11.95
C ILE A 345 -14.41 30.80 11.49
N SER A 346 -15.22 31.32 12.42
CA SER A 346 -16.31 32.26 12.15
C SER A 346 -15.82 33.59 11.56
N THR A 347 -14.66 34.06 12.02
CA THR A 347 -14.06 35.33 11.57
C THR A 347 -13.22 35.19 10.30
N GLN A 348 -13.13 33.98 9.72
CA GLN A 348 -12.33 33.71 8.51
C GLN A 348 -10.83 34.01 8.69
N ASN A 349 -10.32 33.82 9.91
CA ASN A 349 -8.93 34.11 10.26
C ASN A 349 -8.01 32.91 9.98
N ASP A 350 -6.70 33.17 9.92
CA ASP A 350 -5.69 32.12 9.73
C ASP A 350 -5.64 31.19 10.95
N PRO A 351 -5.84 29.86 10.78
CA PRO A 351 -5.89 28.92 11.89
C PRO A 351 -4.53 28.29 12.24
N SER A 352 -3.41 28.84 11.74
CA SER A 352 -2.07 28.26 11.91
C SER A 352 -1.73 27.94 13.37
N GLU A 353 -2.06 28.85 14.28
CA GLU A 353 -1.80 28.70 15.71
C GLU A 353 -2.61 27.55 16.32
N LEU A 354 -3.90 27.43 15.97
CA LEU A 354 -4.75 26.32 16.41
C LEU A 354 -4.22 24.97 15.92
N ILE A 355 -3.71 24.89 14.69
CA ILE A 355 -3.12 23.66 14.16
C ILE A 355 -1.89 23.25 15.00
N GLN A 356 -1.04 24.21 15.39
CA GLN A 356 0.13 23.98 16.23
C GLN A 356 -0.25 23.56 17.66
N ILE A 357 -1.27 24.18 18.24
CA ILE A 357 -1.80 23.81 19.56
C ILE A 357 -2.31 22.37 19.53
N ILE A 358 -3.16 22.03 18.55
CA ILE A 358 -3.72 20.69 18.38
C ILE A 358 -2.60 19.64 18.17
N GLU A 359 -1.57 19.99 17.40
CA GLU A 359 -0.40 19.13 17.20
C GLU A 359 0.37 18.89 18.49
N THR A 360 0.60 19.94 19.28
CA THR A 360 1.27 19.85 20.57
C THR A 360 0.48 18.96 21.53
N VAL A 361 -0.83 19.18 21.65
CA VAL A 361 -1.72 18.36 22.50
C VAL A 361 -1.72 16.90 22.02
N SER A 362 -1.76 16.66 20.70
CA SER A 362 -1.70 15.30 20.14
C SER A 362 -0.41 14.57 20.52
N ILE A 363 0.74 15.26 20.45
CA ILE A 363 2.04 14.72 20.86
C ILE A 363 2.06 14.41 22.35
N ILE A 364 1.56 15.34 23.18
CA ILE A 364 1.47 15.14 24.63
C ILE A 364 0.59 13.95 24.97
N MET A 365 -0.59 13.84 24.34
CA MET A 365 -1.48 12.70 24.55
C MET A 365 -0.83 11.36 24.16
N PHE A 366 0.00 11.36 23.12
CA PHE A 366 0.76 10.18 22.71
C PHE A 366 1.85 9.82 23.72
N LEU A 367 2.60 10.81 24.23
CA LEU A 367 3.64 10.61 25.25
C LEU A 367 3.07 10.08 26.57
N LEU A 368 1.88 10.53 26.93
CA LEU A 368 1.18 10.14 28.15
C LEU A 368 0.47 8.78 28.04
N LEU A 369 0.39 8.18 26.85
CA LEU A 369 -0.29 6.91 26.61
C LEU A 369 0.08 5.80 27.63
N PRO A 370 1.36 5.62 28.02
CA PRO A 370 1.71 4.63 29.04
C PRO A 370 1.21 4.92 30.45
N SER A 371 0.84 6.18 30.73
CA SER A 371 0.32 6.60 32.04
C SER A 371 -1.19 6.38 32.17
N VAL A 372 -1.87 6.03 31.07
CA VAL A 372 -3.32 5.81 31.01
C VAL A 372 -3.71 4.37 31.33
N SER A 373 -2.76 3.43 31.18
CA SER A 373 -3.00 1.98 31.30
C SER A 373 -3.13 1.47 32.72
#